data_AF-A0A1V2YCV9-F1
#
_entry.id   AF-A0A1V2YCV9-F1
#
_cell.length_a   1.000
_cell.length_b   1.000
_cell.length_c   1.000
_cell.angle_alpha   90.00
_cell.angle_beta   90.00
_cell.angle_gamma   90.00
#
_symmetry.space_group_name_H-M   'P 1'
#
loop_
_entity.id
_entity.type
_entity.pdbx_description
1 polymer ?
#
loop_
_entity_poly.entity_id
_entity_poly.type
_entity_poly.pdbx_seq_one_letter_code
_entity_poly.pdbx_strand_id
1 'polypeptide(L)'
;MSLYDQWENYGEDAKERSTEEYKKVVEKYLTKERNVYAKMLSNPDEIIEGTIAELGPKYDMSDYEFLGFVDGINESLVAGPYKLEEMTADSHVRLEYDLKKLYWNMLEAKADWLYNLKEWDTLLTLEEKNQLNRNFKKSKTVVKFEKLGRNSRCSCGSGMKYKNCCLNKK
;
A
#
# COMPACT_ATOMS: atom_id res chain seq x y z
N MET A 1 -13.72 -23.59 -1.47
CA MET A 1 -13.27 -22.20 -1.64
C MET A 1 -11.76 -22.23 -1.68
N SER A 2 -11.16 -21.49 -2.60
CA SER A 2 -9.70 -21.30 -2.62
C SER A 2 -9.24 -20.60 -1.32
N LEU A 3 -7.93 -20.54 -1.09
CA LEU A 3 -7.41 -19.79 0.05
C LEU A 3 -7.64 -18.28 -0.12
N TYR A 4 -7.50 -17.80 -1.37
CA TYR A 4 -7.78 -16.43 -1.74
C TYR A 4 -9.27 -16.06 -1.57
N ASP A 5 -10.19 -16.95 -1.96
CA ASP A 5 -11.63 -16.72 -1.76
C ASP A 5 -11.97 -16.57 -0.27
N GLN A 6 -11.30 -17.33 0.61
CA GLN A 6 -11.50 -17.23 2.05
C GLN A 6 -11.00 -15.90 2.60
N TRP A 7 -9.92 -15.37 2.03
CA TRP A 7 -9.40 -14.05 2.37
C TRP A 7 -10.31 -12.93 1.85
N GLU A 8 -10.78 -12.98 0.60
CA GLU A 8 -11.69 -11.98 0.04
C GLU A 8 -13.02 -11.89 0.79
N ASN A 9 -13.51 -13.02 1.31
CA ASN A 9 -14.73 -13.08 2.11
C ASN A 9 -14.48 -12.88 3.62
N TYR A 10 -13.27 -12.45 4.02
CA TYR A 10 -12.92 -12.29 5.43
C TYR A 10 -13.83 -11.25 6.10
N GLY A 11 -14.58 -11.72 7.11
CA GLY A 11 -15.47 -10.86 7.88
C GLY A 11 -16.83 -10.58 7.23
N GLU A 12 -17.14 -11.11 6.04
CA GLU A 12 -18.47 -10.93 5.43
C GLU A 12 -19.59 -11.48 6.33
N ASP A 13 -19.40 -12.66 6.97
CA ASP A 13 -20.35 -13.19 7.96
C ASP A 13 -20.58 -12.24 9.16
N ALA A 14 -19.55 -11.49 9.57
CA ALA A 14 -19.66 -10.53 10.67
C ALA A 14 -20.36 -9.24 10.21
N LYS A 15 -20.14 -8.85 8.97
CA LYS A 15 -20.77 -7.70 8.30
C LYS A 15 -22.26 -7.91 8.08
N GLU A 16 -22.69 -9.12 7.72
CA GLU A 16 -24.10 -9.50 7.63
C GLU A 16 -24.81 -9.38 8.99
N ARG A 17 -24.12 -9.69 10.08
CA ARG A 17 -24.67 -9.60 11.44
C ARG A 17 -24.77 -8.15 11.92
N SER A 18 -23.66 -7.40 11.87
CA SER A 18 -23.67 -5.96 12.15
C SER A 18 -22.35 -5.27 11.78
N THR A 19 -22.42 -3.96 11.58
CA THR A 19 -21.23 -3.10 11.42
C THR A 19 -20.27 -3.21 12.61
N GLU A 20 -20.77 -3.42 13.83
CA GLU A 20 -19.94 -3.47 15.04
C GLU A 20 -19.17 -4.80 15.14
N GLU A 21 -19.78 -5.91 14.75
CA GLU A 21 -19.09 -7.20 14.68
C GLU A 21 -18.05 -7.22 13.58
N TYR A 22 -18.36 -6.65 12.41
CA TYR A 22 -17.39 -6.51 11.32
C TYR A 22 -16.15 -5.74 11.76
N LYS A 23 -16.32 -4.58 12.43
CA LYS A 23 -15.20 -3.79 12.96
C LYS A 23 -14.32 -4.62 13.90
N LYS A 24 -14.91 -5.39 14.81
CA LYS A 24 -14.13 -6.24 15.74
C LYS A 24 -13.29 -7.29 15.02
N VAL A 25 -13.84 -7.90 13.96
CA VAL A 25 -13.11 -8.88 13.15
C VAL A 25 -11.95 -8.21 12.41
N VAL A 26 -12.21 -7.06 11.77
CA VAL A 26 -11.18 -6.29 11.07
C VAL A 26 -10.09 -5.80 12.04
N GLU A 27 -10.45 -5.21 13.18
CA GLU A 27 -9.50 -4.74 14.19
C GLU A 27 -8.62 -5.87 14.74
N LYS A 28 -9.19 -7.07 14.89
CA LYS A 28 -8.43 -8.26 15.29
C LYS A 28 -7.37 -8.60 14.24
N TYR A 29 -7.73 -8.64 12.95
CA TYR A 29 -6.79 -8.87 11.86
C TYR A 29 -5.70 -7.78 11.80
N LEU A 30 -6.09 -6.50 11.81
CA LEU A 30 -5.14 -5.38 11.74
C LEU A 30 -4.15 -5.39 12.93
N THR A 31 -4.59 -5.85 14.09
CA THR A 31 -3.71 -6.03 15.25
C THR A 31 -2.67 -7.12 14.99
N LYS A 32 -3.07 -8.27 14.43
CA LYS A 32 -2.14 -9.34 14.06
C LYS A 32 -1.17 -8.86 12.98
N GLU A 33 -1.68 -8.28 11.89
CA GLU A 33 -0.88 -7.72 10.79
C GLU A 33 0.18 -6.74 11.30
N ARG A 34 -0.22 -5.78 12.14
CA ARG A 34 0.69 -4.83 12.77
C ARG A 34 1.80 -5.51 13.56
N ASN A 35 1.48 -6.58 14.29
CA ASN A 35 2.48 -7.31 15.08
C ASN A 35 3.50 -8.04 14.17
N VAL A 36 3.06 -8.57 13.02
CA VAL A 36 3.97 -9.17 12.04
C VAL A 36 4.90 -8.10 11.46
N TYR A 37 4.36 -6.96 11.02
CA TYR A 37 5.18 -5.84 10.52
C TYR A 37 6.15 -5.33 11.58
N ALA A 38 5.72 -5.12 12.83
CA ALA A 38 6.62 -4.67 13.90
C ALA A 38 7.79 -5.64 14.10
N LYS A 39 7.52 -6.96 14.12
CA LYS A 39 8.58 -7.97 14.26
C LYS A 39 9.53 -8.01 13.06
N MET A 40 8.99 -7.88 11.85
CA MET A 40 9.76 -7.85 10.61
C MET A 40 10.64 -6.59 10.51
N LEU A 41 10.11 -5.43 10.88
CA LEU A 41 10.85 -4.16 10.85
C LEU A 41 11.89 -4.08 11.98
N SER A 42 11.66 -4.75 13.12
CA SER A 42 12.68 -4.83 14.18
C SER A 42 13.89 -5.68 13.81
N ASN A 43 13.77 -6.57 12.82
CA ASN A 43 14.82 -7.48 12.36
C ASN A 43 14.96 -7.41 10.83
N PRO A 44 15.42 -6.30 10.26
CA PRO A 44 15.43 -6.08 8.81
C PRO A 44 16.32 -7.07 8.04
N ASP A 45 17.31 -7.68 8.70
CA ASP A 45 18.19 -8.68 8.11
C ASP A 45 17.57 -10.10 8.09
N GLU A 46 16.49 -10.33 8.86
CA GLU A 46 15.80 -11.63 8.90
C GLU A 46 14.71 -11.67 7.81
N ILE A 47 14.88 -12.57 6.85
CA ILE A 47 13.88 -12.81 5.81
C ILE A 47 12.89 -13.85 6.32
N ILE A 48 11.60 -13.49 6.30
CA ILE A 48 10.51 -14.41 6.63
C ILE A 48 10.28 -15.30 5.40
N GLU A 49 10.56 -16.59 5.54
CA GLU A 49 10.47 -17.59 4.48
C GLU A 49 9.87 -18.89 5.01
N GLY A 50 9.05 -19.55 4.19
CA GLY A 50 8.35 -20.79 4.53
C GLY A 50 7.04 -20.94 3.77
N THR A 51 6.32 -22.03 4.04
CA THR A 51 4.96 -22.21 3.49
C THR A 51 3.92 -21.40 4.25
N ILE A 52 2.78 -21.10 3.61
CA ILE A 52 1.68 -20.40 4.29
C ILE A 52 1.22 -21.18 5.54
N ALA A 53 1.11 -22.50 5.46
CA ALA A 53 0.69 -23.38 6.55
C ALA A 53 1.66 -23.36 7.75
N GLU A 54 2.95 -23.13 7.51
CA GLU A 54 3.96 -23.01 8.58
C GLU A 54 3.96 -21.60 9.18
N LEU A 55 3.80 -20.58 8.34
CA LEU A 55 3.93 -19.18 8.75
C LEU A 55 2.67 -18.65 9.44
N GLY A 56 1.47 -19.07 9.04
CA GLY A 56 0.22 -18.67 9.69
C GLY A 56 0.26 -18.89 11.21
N PRO A 57 0.42 -20.14 11.69
CA PRO A 57 0.50 -20.44 13.12
C PRO A 57 1.67 -19.74 13.83
N LYS A 58 2.81 -19.53 13.15
CA LYS A 58 3.97 -18.81 13.70
C LYS A 58 3.64 -17.35 14.09
N TYR A 59 2.64 -16.76 13.44
CA TYR A 59 2.20 -15.39 13.65
C TYR A 59 0.77 -15.27 14.22
N ASP A 60 0.24 -16.35 14.80
CA ASP A 60 -1.13 -16.42 15.33
C ASP A 60 -2.21 -16.07 14.28
N MET A 61 -1.99 -16.49 13.03
CA MET A 61 -2.88 -16.30 11.89
C MET A 61 -3.37 -17.65 11.36
N SER A 62 -4.58 -17.69 10.80
CA SER A 62 -4.97 -18.78 9.90
C SER A 62 -4.23 -18.67 8.56
N ASP A 63 -4.26 -19.72 7.75
CA ASP A 63 -3.65 -19.72 6.41
C ASP A 63 -4.17 -18.56 5.53
N TYR A 64 -5.48 -18.28 5.58
CA TYR A 64 -6.08 -17.21 4.79
C TYR A 64 -5.81 -15.82 5.37
N GLU A 65 -5.69 -15.69 6.70
CA GLU A 65 -5.24 -14.43 7.33
C GLU A 65 -3.78 -14.16 6.96
N PHE A 66 -2.93 -15.19 6.93
CA PHE A 66 -1.54 -15.03 6.50
C PHE A 66 -1.42 -14.75 5.00
N LEU A 67 -2.25 -15.36 4.16
CA LEU A 67 -2.36 -14.97 2.75
C LEU A 67 -2.74 -13.49 2.61
N GLY A 68 -3.63 -12.98 3.47
CA GLY A 68 -3.95 -11.56 3.54
C GLY A 68 -2.76 -10.67 3.94
N PHE A 69 -1.89 -11.15 4.82
CA PHE A 69 -0.63 -10.46 5.12
C PHE A 69 0.30 -10.45 3.89
N VAL A 70 0.41 -11.58 3.18
CA VAL A 70 1.19 -11.67 1.94
C VAL A 70 0.65 -10.71 0.88
N ASP A 71 -0.67 -10.59 0.74
CA ASP A 71 -1.35 -9.62 -0.12
C ASP A 71 -0.94 -8.18 0.21
N GLY A 72 -1.01 -7.80 1.49
CA GLY A 72 -0.64 -6.47 1.95
C GLY A 72 0.82 -6.08 1.66
N ILE A 73 1.77 -7.02 1.76
CA ILE A 73 3.20 -6.78 1.48
C ILE A 73 3.57 -7.00 0.00
N ASN A 74 2.71 -7.63 -0.80
CA ASN A 74 3.02 -8.23 -2.10
C ASN A 74 3.71 -7.26 -3.07
N GLU A 75 3.14 -6.07 -3.22
CA GLU A 75 3.66 -5.02 -4.10
C GLU A 75 4.99 -4.42 -3.61
N SER A 76 5.42 -4.74 -2.40
CA SER A 76 6.66 -4.24 -1.80
C SER A 76 7.83 -5.22 -1.93
N LEU A 77 7.57 -6.45 -2.41
CA LEU A 77 8.57 -7.51 -2.51
C LEU A 77 9.63 -7.21 -3.57
N VAL A 78 10.88 -7.56 -3.27
CA VAL A 78 12.04 -7.39 -4.17
C VAL A 78 11.95 -8.37 -5.35
N ALA A 79 11.53 -9.61 -5.08
CA ALA A 79 11.36 -10.65 -6.10
C ALA A 79 10.16 -10.40 -7.04
N GLY A 80 9.31 -9.41 -6.71
CA GLY A 80 8.05 -9.15 -7.39
C GLY A 80 6.84 -9.80 -6.68
N PRO A 81 5.62 -9.43 -7.09
CA PRO A 81 4.41 -9.91 -6.44
C PRO A 81 4.09 -11.36 -6.80
N TYR A 82 3.57 -12.10 -5.83
CA TYR A 82 2.93 -13.40 -6.01
C TYR A 82 1.56 -13.25 -6.64
N LYS A 83 1.13 -14.28 -7.37
CA LYS A 83 -0.24 -14.44 -7.83
C LYS A 83 -1.07 -15.15 -6.77
N LEU A 84 -1.78 -14.40 -5.95
CA LEU A 84 -2.43 -14.90 -4.73
C LEU A 84 -3.53 -15.91 -5.02
N GLU A 85 -4.20 -15.79 -6.17
CA GLU A 85 -5.30 -16.66 -6.60
C GLU A 85 -4.82 -18.09 -6.91
N GLU A 86 -3.55 -18.26 -7.26
CA GLU A 86 -2.92 -19.55 -7.54
C GLU A 86 -2.33 -20.20 -6.27
N MET A 87 -2.33 -19.49 -5.13
CA MET A 87 -1.69 -19.94 -3.89
C MET A 87 -2.57 -20.85 -3.03
N THR A 88 -1.90 -21.78 -2.36
CA THR A 88 -2.45 -22.76 -1.41
C THR A 88 -1.67 -22.73 -0.10
N ALA A 89 -2.14 -23.46 0.91
CA ALA A 89 -1.46 -23.58 2.21
C ALA A 89 0.00 -24.07 2.09
N ASP A 90 0.28 -24.96 1.13
CA ASP A 90 1.63 -25.48 0.86
C ASP A 90 2.49 -24.55 0.00
N SER A 91 1.94 -23.43 -0.49
CA SER A 91 2.69 -22.49 -1.32
C SER A 91 3.77 -21.81 -0.50
N HIS A 92 4.97 -21.77 -1.06
CA HIS A 92 6.15 -21.23 -0.40
C HIS A 92 6.33 -19.74 -0.72
N VAL A 93 6.52 -18.92 0.31
CA VAL A 93 6.76 -17.49 0.20
C VAL A 93 8.09 -17.10 0.82
N ARG A 94 8.70 -16.05 0.26
CA ARG A 94 9.92 -15.43 0.76
C ARG A 94 9.72 -13.92 0.76
N LEU A 95 9.55 -13.35 1.94
CA LEU A 95 9.10 -11.98 2.15
C LEU A 95 10.28 -11.01 2.28
N GLU A 96 11.13 -10.95 1.24
CA GLU A 96 12.16 -9.92 1.10
C GLU A 96 11.56 -8.68 0.45
N TYR A 97 11.63 -7.53 1.13
CA TYR A 97 10.95 -6.30 0.74
C TYR A 97 11.92 -5.12 0.56
N ASP A 98 11.55 -4.18 -0.31
CA ASP A 98 12.24 -2.89 -0.39
C ASP A 98 11.67 -1.94 0.67
N LEU A 99 12.54 -1.47 1.57
CA LEU A 99 12.15 -0.64 2.71
C LEU A 99 11.41 0.65 2.31
N LYS A 100 11.90 1.36 1.27
CA LYS A 100 11.31 2.64 0.83
C LYS A 100 10.02 2.40 0.06
N LYS A 101 9.97 1.34 -0.74
CA LYS A 101 8.77 0.89 -1.46
C LYS A 101 7.67 0.46 -0.49
N LEU A 102 8.02 -0.30 0.55
CA LEU A 102 7.09 -0.71 1.59
C LEU A 102 6.45 0.50 2.29
N TYR A 103 7.28 1.45 2.74
CA TYR A 103 6.78 2.67 3.37
C TYR A 103 5.86 3.47 2.42
N TRP A 104 6.23 3.57 1.14
CA TRP A 104 5.42 4.25 0.13
C TRP A 104 4.06 3.57 -0.08
N ASN A 105 4.04 2.23 -0.18
CA ASN A 105 2.82 1.46 -0.37
C ASN A 105 1.89 1.58 0.85
N MET A 106 2.43 1.63 2.07
CA MET A 106 1.64 1.92 3.27
C MET A 106 1.02 3.32 3.27
N LEU A 107 1.72 4.34 2.76
CA LEU A 107 1.15 5.67 2.56
C LEU A 107 0.02 5.66 1.52
N GLU A 108 0.19 4.90 0.45
CA GLU A 108 -0.81 4.72 -0.60
C GLU A 108 -2.08 4.04 -0.09
N ALA A 109 -1.91 2.97 0.70
CA ALA A 109 -2.99 2.27 1.39
C ALA A 109 -3.62 3.08 2.55
N LYS A 110 -3.03 4.22 2.91
CA LYS A 110 -3.39 5.03 4.10
C LYS A 110 -3.35 4.21 5.39
N ALA A 111 -2.42 3.26 5.50
CA ALA A 111 -2.28 2.36 6.63
C ALA A 111 -1.56 3.00 7.82
N ASP A 112 -2.23 3.92 8.51
CA ASP A 112 -1.65 4.70 9.61
C ASP A 112 -1.20 3.85 10.81
N TRP A 113 -1.78 2.67 10.99
CA TRP A 113 -1.34 1.69 11.99
C TRP A 113 0.02 1.06 11.67
N LEU A 114 0.49 1.15 10.41
CA LEU A 114 1.75 0.55 9.94
C LEU A 114 2.86 1.59 9.71
N TYR A 115 2.57 2.67 8.98
CA TYR A 115 3.63 3.65 8.67
C TYR A 115 4.03 4.55 9.85
N ASN A 116 3.29 4.50 10.97
CA ASN A 116 3.62 5.18 12.23
C ASN A 116 4.29 4.26 13.26
N LEU A 117 4.64 3.02 12.89
CA LEU A 117 5.36 2.11 13.77
C LEU A 117 6.72 2.70 14.19
N LYS A 118 7.08 2.54 15.47
CA LYS A 118 8.32 3.07 16.06
C LYS A 118 9.56 2.41 15.45
N GLU A 119 9.41 1.18 14.94
CA GLU A 119 10.46 0.40 14.30
C GLU A 119 10.99 1.10 13.04
N TRP A 120 10.19 1.97 12.41
CA TRP A 120 10.66 2.80 11.31
C TRP A 120 11.73 3.82 11.73
N ASP A 121 11.79 4.23 12.99
CA ASP A 121 12.76 5.26 13.44
C ASP A 121 14.20 4.76 13.40
N THR A 122 14.41 3.45 13.47
CA THR A 122 15.74 2.84 13.33
C THR A 122 16.11 2.56 11.87
N LEU A 123 15.11 2.44 10.99
CA LEU A 123 15.30 2.08 9.58
C LEU A 123 15.33 3.28 8.63
N LEU A 124 14.55 4.31 8.93
CA LEU A 124 14.45 5.53 8.13
C LEU A 124 14.66 6.74 9.04
N THR A 125 15.59 7.60 8.63
CA THR A 125 15.78 8.88 9.31
C THR A 125 14.54 9.77 9.18
N LEU A 126 14.38 10.71 10.11
CA LEU A 126 13.29 11.69 10.04
C LEU A 126 13.32 12.48 8.72
N GLU A 127 14.51 12.79 8.20
CA GLU A 127 14.68 13.47 6.92
C GLU A 127 14.18 12.62 5.75
N GLU A 128 14.53 11.32 5.71
CA GLU A 128 14.06 10.39 4.69
C GLU A 128 12.54 10.20 4.74
N LYS A 129 11.96 10.04 5.94
CA LYS A 129 10.49 9.97 6.11
C LYS A 129 9.82 11.23 5.58
N ASN A 130 10.37 12.40 5.90
CA ASN A 130 9.85 13.67 5.41
C ASN A 130 9.97 13.80 3.89
N GLN A 131 11.08 13.34 3.31
CA GLN A 131 11.29 13.34 1.86
C GLN A 131 10.32 12.40 1.16
N LEU A 132 10.15 11.17 1.64
CA LEU A 132 9.18 10.19 1.12
C LEU A 132 7.76 10.76 1.17
N ASN A 133 7.35 11.32 2.30
CA ASN A 133 6.05 11.96 2.45
C ASN A 133 5.83 13.12 1.47
N ARG A 134 6.84 13.98 1.27
CA ARG A 134 6.78 15.07 0.29
C ARG A 134 6.67 14.54 -1.14
N ASN A 135 7.46 13.52 -1.48
CA ASN A 135 7.46 12.91 -2.81
C ASN A 135 6.12 12.21 -3.10
N PHE A 136 5.55 11.52 -2.11
CA PHE A 136 4.24 10.90 -2.19
C PHE A 136 3.13 11.94 -2.41
N LYS A 137 3.14 13.04 -1.63
CA LYS A 137 2.19 14.14 -1.86
C LYS A 137 2.32 14.75 -3.25
N LYS A 138 3.56 14.93 -3.74
CA LYS A 138 3.82 15.43 -5.10
C LYS A 138 3.30 14.47 -6.16
N SER A 139 3.50 13.16 -6.02
CA SER A 139 3.03 12.17 -7.01
C SER A 139 1.50 12.14 -7.13
N LYS A 140 0.78 12.43 -6.04
CA LYS A 140 -0.70 12.54 -6.03
C LYS A 140 -1.21 13.94 -6.41
N THR A 141 -0.34 14.96 -6.50
CA THR A 141 -0.74 16.32 -6.85
C THR A 141 -0.83 16.49 -8.36
N VAL A 142 -2.05 16.68 -8.88
CA VAL A 142 -2.26 17.05 -10.28
C VAL A 142 -1.83 18.51 -10.48
N VAL A 143 -0.67 18.71 -11.11
CA VAL A 143 -0.20 20.05 -11.50
C VAL A 143 -1.06 20.53 -12.67
N LYS A 144 -2.05 21.37 -12.38
CA LYS A 144 -2.77 22.11 -13.41
C LYS A 144 -1.85 23.19 -13.95
N PHE A 145 -1.53 23.11 -15.24
CA PHE A 145 -0.89 24.22 -15.94
C PHE A 145 -1.74 25.48 -15.79
N GLU A 146 -1.09 26.64 -15.60
CA GLU A 146 -1.79 27.92 -15.67
C GLU A 146 -2.53 27.99 -17.00
N LYS A 147 -3.86 28.07 -16.93
CA LYS A 147 -4.66 28.27 -18.14
C LYS A 147 -4.25 29.62 -18.72
N LEU A 148 -3.82 29.62 -19.98
CA LEU A 148 -3.56 30.85 -20.71
C LEU A 148 -4.80 31.75 -20.63
N GLY A 149 -4.65 32.86 -19.90
CA GLY A 149 -5.72 33.83 -19.72
C GLY A 149 -6.18 34.38 -21.06
N ARG A 150 -7.48 34.70 -21.18
CA ARG A 150 -8.09 35.20 -22.42
C ARG A 150 -7.32 36.41 -23.02
N ASN A 151 -6.75 37.27 -22.17
CA ASN A 151 -5.96 38.44 -22.60
C ASN A 151 -4.43 38.22 -22.60
N SER A 152 -3.92 37.08 -22.15
CA SER A 152 -2.49 36.75 -22.14
C SER A 152 -1.96 36.67 -23.58
N ARG A 153 -0.66 36.92 -23.78
CA ARG A 153 -0.04 36.71 -25.10
C ARG A 153 -0.18 35.24 -25.51
N CYS A 154 -0.56 35.00 -26.75
CA CYS A 154 -0.75 33.67 -27.26
C CYS A 154 0.59 32.96 -27.45
N SER A 155 0.69 31.71 -27.00
CA SER A 155 1.86 30.84 -27.17
C SER A 155 2.10 30.40 -28.62
N CYS A 156 1.21 30.75 -29.56
CA CYS A 156 1.26 30.41 -30.98
C CYS A 156 2.36 31.19 -31.76
N GLY A 157 3.15 32.03 -31.09
CA GLY A 157 4.16 32.87 -31.73
C GLY A 157 3.62 34.11 -32.48
N SER A 158 2.30 34.31 -32.54
CA SER A 158 1.68 35.40 -33.31
C SER A 158 1.82 36.80 -32.70
N GLY A 159 2.31 36.92 -31.46
CA GLY A 159 2.35 38.17 -30.72
C GLY A 159 0.98 38.71 -30.26
N MET A 160 -0.13 38.11 -30.70
CA MET A 160 -1.50 38.54 -30.36
C MET A 160 -1.97 38.00 -29.01
N LYS A 161 -3.02 38.62 -28.43
CA LYS A 161 -3.70 38.09 -27.23
C LYS A 161 -4.37 36.74 -27.55
N TYR A 162 -4.40 35.81 -26.59
CA TYR A 162 -4.91 34.45 -26.75
C TYR A 162 -6.33 34.40 -27.32
N LYS A 163 -7.21 35.29 -26.84
CA LYS A 163 -8.58 35.47 -27.37
C LYS A 163 -8.68 35.80 -28.87
N ASN A 164 -7.65 36.45 -29.41
CA ASN A 164 -7.62 36.90 -30.80
C ASN A 164 -6.72 35.99 -31.69
N CYS A 165 -5.97 35.03 -31.13
CA CYS A 165 -5.25 33.98 -31.88
C CYS A 165 -6.01 32.65 -31.71
N CYS A 166 -5.47 31.73 -30.91
CA CYS A 166 -5.91 30.34 -30.88
C CYS A 166 -7.25 30.07 -30.18
N LEU A 167 -7.80 31.01 -29.40
CA LEU A 167 -9.10 30.80 -28.74
C LEU A 167 -10.30 30.95 -29.70
N ASN A 168 -10.15 31.75 -30.76
CA ASN A 168 -11.22 32.08 -31.71
C ASN A 168 -10.99 31.47 -33.11
N LYS A 169 -10.02 30.56 -33.26
CA LYS A 169 -9.89 29.78 -34.50
C LYS A 169 -11.05 28.80 -34.57
N LYS A 170 -12.00 29.04 -35.47
CA LYS A 170 -12.98 28.04 -35.91
C LYS A 170 -12.26 26.94 -36.69
#